data_AF-A0A0M4MEY5-F1
#
_entry.id   AF-A0A0M4MEY5-F1
#
_cell.length_a   1.000
_cell.length_b   1.000
_cell.length_c   1.000
_cell.angle_alpha   90.00
_cell.angle_beta   90.00
_cell.angle_gamma   90.00
#
_symmetry.space_group_name_H-M   'P 1'
#
loop_
_entity.id
_entity.type
_entity.pdbx_description
1 polymer ?
#
loop_
_entity_poly.entity_id
_entity_poly.type
_entity_poly.pdbx_seq_one_letter_code
_entity_poly.pdbx_strand_id
1 'polypeptide(L)'
;DVVSPPVCGNYFVEMGEDCDCGSPATCRDPCCDAATCKLKQGAQCAEGLCCDQCRFKGAGTQCRAAMDECDMADLCTGQSADCTDRFQKNGQPCQNNNGYCYNGTCPTMIKQCTVFFGSNAAVSQDACFQFNLQGNNYGYCRKEQNTKIACEPQNVKCGRLYCTKISPEKQNPCNIYYSPSNEDKGMVLPGTKCADGKACSNGQCVDVTTPY
;
A
#
# COMPACT_ATOMS: atom_id res chain seq x y z
N ASP A 1 18.07 -5.84 1.22
CA ASP A 1 19.50 -6.10 1.50
C ASP A 1 20.39 -5.35 0.54
N VAL A 2 21.22 -4.47 1.10
CA VAL A 2 22.33 -3.86 0.39
C VAL A 2 23.40 -4.94 0.22
N VAL A 3 23.73 -5.28 -1.03
CA VAL A 3 24.67 -6.36 -1.37
C VAL A 3 26.12 -5.85 -1.42
N SER A 4 26.34 -4.54 -1.31
CA SER A 4 27.66 -3.93 -1.24
C SER A 4 28.24 -3.96 0.19
N PRO A 5 29.58 -3.94 0.33
CA PRO A 5 30.22 -3.75 1.63
C PRO A 5 29.80 -2.43 2.29
N PRO A 6 29.56 -2.39 3.61
CA PRO A 6 29.26 -1.17 4.36
C PRO A 6 30.29 -0.06 4.18
N VAL A 7 29.85 1.19 4.08
CA VAL A 7 30.71 2.38 3.92
C VAL A 7 30.31 3.49 4.90
N CYS A 8 31.07 3.57 5.99
CA CYS A 8 30.88 4.62 6.98
C CYS A 8 31.09 6.03 6.39
N GLY A 9 30.10 6.89 6.58
CA GLY A 9 30.06 8.28 6.13
C GLY A 9 29.29 8.48 4.83
N ASN A 10 28.47 7.52 4.40
CA ASN A 10 27.66 7.58 3.18
C ASN A 10 26.19 8.01 3.42
N TYR A 11 25.84 8.40 4.65
CA TYR A 11 24.49 8.79 5.10
C TYR A 11 23.45 7.67 5.11
N PHE A 12 23.88 6.41 5.12
CA PHE A 12 22.98 5.26 5.14
C PHE A 12 23.51 4.23 6.14
N VAL A 13 22.70 3.90 7.15
CA VAL A 13 23.11 2.93 8.17
C VAL A 13 23.12 1.52 7.57
N GLU A 14 24.30 0.92 7.50
CA GLU A 14 24.51 -0.41 6.95
C GLU A 14 24.79 -1.46 8.03
N MET A 15 24.87 -2.74 7.64
CA MET A 15 25.14 -3.82 8.58
C MET A 15 26.48 -3.60 9.30
N GLY A 16 26.42 -3.47 10.63
CA GLY A 16 27.61 -3.26 11.46
C GLY A 16 27.82 -1.81 11.91
N GLU A 17 27.02 -0.87 11.42
CA GLU A 17 26.98 0.52 11.85
C GLU A 17 25.79 0.76 12.79
N ASP A 18 25.93 1.71 13.72
CA ASP A 18 24.83 2.10 14.61
C ASP A 18 24.17 3.42 14.17
N CYS A 19 24.89 4.22 13.38
CA CYS A 19 24.49 5.52 12.85
C CYS A 19 25.43 5.93 11.71
N ASP A 20 24.97 6.77 10.78
CA ASP A 20 25.81 7.38 9.75
C ASP A 20 25.32 8.80 9.44
N CYS A 21 26.08 9.80 9.87
CA CYS A 21 25.80 11.22 9.66
C CYS A 21 26.73 11.86 8.62
N GLY A 22 27.39 11.06 7.77
CA GLY A 22 28.42 11.49 6.85
C GLY A 22 29.80 11.61 7.49
N SER A 23 30.72 12.28 6.80
CA SER A 23 32.10 12.47 7.27
C SER A 23 32.20 13.30 8.57
N PRO A 24 33.29 13.19 9.35
CA PRO A 24 33.53 14.04 10.52
C PRO A 24 33.46 15.55 10.24
N ALA A 25 33.75 15.98 9.01
CA ALA A 25 33.69 17.39 8.62
C ALA A 25 32.25 17.90 8.42
N THR A 26 31.31 17.00 8.13
CA THR A 26 29.93 17.36 7.75
C THR A 26 28.89 16.93 8.77
N CYS A 27 29.22 15.95 9.63
CA CYS A 27 28.30 15.43 10.62
C CYS A 27 27.86 16.51 11.62
N ARG A 28 26.53 16.62 11.80
CA ARG A 28 25.90 17.51 12.78
C ARG A 28 25.18 16.78 13.89
N ASP A 29 25.17 15.45 13.84
CA ASP A 29 24.49 14.63 14.82
C ASP A 29 25.32 14.54 16.11
N PRO A 30 24.81 15.07 17.25
CA PRO A 30 25.54 15.00 18.50
C PRO A 30 25.65 13.57 19.04
N CYS A 31 24.80 12.65 18.61
CA CYS A 31 24.69 11.27 19.06
C CYS A 31 25.62 10.30 18.33
N CYS A 32 26.07 10.66 17.12
CA CYS A 32 26.86 9.78 16.26
C CYS A 32 28.34 10.17 16.24
N ASP A 33 29.24 9.19 16.35
CA ASP A 33 30.66 9.33 16.03
C ASP A 33 30.87 9.04 14.54
N ALA A 34 30.97 10.10 13.75
CA ALA A 34 31.15 10.06 12.31
C ALA A 34 32.44 9.35 11.84
N ALA A 35 33.45 9.20 12.70
CA ALA A 35 34.67 8.50 12.32
C ALA A 35 34.53 6.97 12.39
N THR A 36 33.58 6.48 13.20
CA THR A 36 33.43 5.05 13.50
C THR A 36 32.05 4.51 13.14
N CYS A 37 31.08 5.38 12.82
CA CYS A 37 29.67 5.04 12.60
C CYS A 37 29.07 4.29 13.80
N LYS A 38 29.47 4.72 15.00
CA LYS A 38 29.00 4.21 16.29
C LYS A 38 28.33 5.30 17.10
N LEU A 39 27.39 4.87 17.93
CA LEU A 39 26.77 5.77 18.90
C LEU A 39 27.81 6.25 19.92
N LYS A 40 27.77 7.54 20.24
CA LYS A 40 28.59 8.09 21.32
C LYS A 40 28.16 7.54 22.67
N GLN A 41 29.08 7.56 23.63
CA GLN A 41 28.82 7.09 24.98
C GLN A 41 27.57 7.76 25.59
N GLY A 42 26.62 6.94 26.04
CA GLY A 42 25.36 7.40 26.66
C GLY A 42 24.19 7.59 25.68
N ALA A 43 24.43 7.57 24.37
CA ALA A 43 23.38 7.57 23.36
C ALA A 43 22.72 6.18 23.25
N GLN A 44 21.42 6.17 23.01
CA GLN A 44 20.61 4.98 22.69
C GLN A 44 20.20 4.95 21.21
N CYS A 45 20.20 6.11 20.56
CA CYS A 45 19.84 6.31 19.17
C CYS A 45 20.52 7.58 18.64
N ALA A 46 20.52 7.73 17.32
CA ALA A 46 20.99 8.90 16.60
C ALA A 46 19.88 9.47 15.72
N GLU A 47 19.31 8.60 14.87
CA GLU A 47 18.21 8.94 13.97
C GLU A 47 16.92 8.16 14.29
N GLY A 48 15.82 8.53 13.64
CA GLY A 48 14.50 7.91 13.79
C GLY A 48 13.48 8.81 14.50
N LEU A 49 12.20 8.65 14.15
CA LEU A 49 11.10 9.48 14.70
C LEU A 49 10.88 9.26 16.20
N CYS A 50 11.37 8.15 16.75
CA CYS A 50 11.37 7.84 18.18
C CYS A 50 12.70 8.13 18.88
N CYS A 51 13.62 8.88 18.25
CA CYS A 51 14.81 9.40 18.90
C CYS A 51 14.62 10.87 19.31
N ASP A 52 15.05 11.21 20.52
CA ASP A 52 15.08 12.59 21.00
C ASP A 52 16.27 12.77 21.93
N GLN A 53 17.11 13.77 21.65
CA GLN A 53 18.31 14.03 22.45
C GLN A 53 19.15 12.77 22.72
N CYS A 54 19.37 11.95 21.69
CA CYS A 54 20.10 10.68 21.76
C CYS A 54 19.47 9.60 22.66
N ARG A 55 18.19 9.75 23.03
CA ARG A 55 17.43 8.81 23.86
C ARG A 55 16.17 8.37 23.15
N PHE A 56 15.69 7.16 23.45
CA PHE A 56 14.38 6.74 22.97
C PHE A 56 13.30 7.62 23.59
N LYS A 57 12.37 8.10 22.76
CA LYS A 57 11.13 8.74 23.22
C LYS A 57 10.34 7.76 24.06
N GLY A 58 9.63 8.25 25.08
CA GLY A 58 8.86 7.41 26.00
C GLY A 58 7.83 6.54 25.29
N ALA A 59 7.55 5.36 25.85
CA ALA A 59 6.53 4.45 25.32
C ALA A 59 5.17 5.16 25.22
N GLY A 60 4.49 5.01 24.08
CA GLY A 60 3.22 5.68 23.79
C GLY A 60 3.35 7.10 23.25
N THR A 61 4.58 7.65 23.10
CA THR A 61 4.77 8.95 22.43
C THR A 61 4.41 8.82 20.96
N GLN A 62 3.53 9.69 20.46
CA GLN A 62 3.18 9.70 19.04
C GLN A 62 4.38 10.15 18.20
N CYS A 63 4.78 9.32 17.23
CA CYS A 63 5.89 9.60 16.32
C CYS A 63 5.42 9.90 14.89
N ARG A 64 4.25 9.39 14.49
CA ARG A 64 3.60 9.72 13.22
C ARG A 64 2.10 9.91 13.45
N ALA A 65 1.54 10.98 12.90
CA ALA A 65 0.09 11.19 12.90
C ALA A 65 -0.56 10.32 11.80
N ALA A 66 -1.80 9.87 12.05
CA ALA A 66 -2.60 9.22 11.03
C ALA A 66 -2.84 10.16 9.84
N MET A 67 -2.64 9.67 8.62
CA MET A 67 -2.81 10.44 7.38
C MET A 67 -4.27 10.45 6.91
N ASP A 68 -4.98 9.35 7.09
CA ASP A 68 -6.37 9.21 6.68
C ASP A 68 -7.15 8.21 7.58
N GLU A 69 -8.41 7.95 7.22
CA GLU A 69 -9.32 7.09 7.97
C GLU A 69 -8.91 5.61 8.04
N CYS A 70 -8.01 5.15 7.16
CA CYS A 70 -7.48 3.78 7.14
C CYS A 70 -6.10 3.65 7.80
N ASP A 71 -5.58 4.75 8.30
CA ASP A 71 -4.28 4.84 8.94
C ASP A 71 -4.44 5.03 10.46
N MET A 72 -3.44 4.63 11.25
CA MET A 72 -3.41 4.89 12.70
C MET A 72 -2.23 5.78 13.05
N ALA A 73 -2.34 6.46 14.20
CA ALA A 73 -1.19 7.15 14.75
C ALA A 73 -0.18 6.13 15.27
N ASP A 74 1.08 6.30 14.87
CA ASP A 74 2.17 5.45 15.32
C ASP A 74 2.74 5.94 16.63
N LEU A 75 3.10 4.99 17.47
CA LEU A 75 3.57 5.24 18.82
C LEU A 75 4.94 4.60 19.03
N CYS A 76 5.81 5.34 19.70
CA CYS A 76 7.10 4.82 20.15
C CYS A 76 6.91 3.71 21.16
N THR A 77 7.77 2.70 21.08
CA THR A 77 7.79 1.58 22.04
C THR A 77 8.52 1.93 23.34
N GLY A 78 9.31 3.01 23.35
CA GLY A 78 10.24 3.33 24.43
C GLY A 78 11.54 2.52 24.41
N GLN A 79 11.69 1.62 23.43
CA GLN A 79 12.80 0.66 23.36
C GLN A 79 13.47 0.64 21.98
N SER A 80 12.96 1.42 21.02
CA SER A 80 13.52 1.57 19.68
C SER A 80 13.40 3.03 19.22
N ALA A 81 14.30 3.43 18.32
CA ALA A 81 14.25 4.70 17.61
C ALA A 81 13.27 4.67 16.41
N ASP A 82 12.90 3.46 15.99
CA ASP A 82 11.97 3.23 14.90
C ASP A 82 10.53 3.55 15.30
N CYS A 83 9.81 4.11 14.34
CA CYS A 83 8.38 4.37 14.42
C CYS A 83 7.68 3.43 13.43
N THR A 84 7.27 2.26 13.90
CA THR A 84 6.64 1.24 13.06
C THR A 84 5.26 1.72 12.62
N ASP A 85 5.03 1.67 11.30
CA ASP A 85 3.77 2.06 10.67
C ASP A 85 2.63 1.10 11.05
N ARG A 86 1.52 1.66 11.52
CA ARG A 86 0.34 0.93 11.95
C ARG A 86 -0.89 1.40 11.19
N PHE A 87 -1.65 0.45 10.67
CA PHE A 87 -2.87 0.72 9.90
C PHE A 87 -4.12 0.26 10.63
N GLN A 88 -5.25 0.86 10.26
CA GLN A 88 -6.53 0.32 10.67
C GLN A 88 -6.66 -1.12 10.20
N LYS A 89 -7.42 -1.91 10.95
CA LYS A 89 -7.66 -3.31 10.61
C LYS A 89 -8.27 -3.42 9.20
N ASN A 90 -7.78 -4.36 8.41
CA ASN A 90 -8.40 -4.73 7.14
C ASN A 90 -9.89 -5.00 7.33
N GLY A 91 -10.72 -4.45 6.45
CA GLY A 91 -12.18 -4.57 6.53
C GLY A 91 -12.89 -3.42 7.26
N GLN A 92 -12.15 -2.50 7.90
CA GLN A 92 -12.75 -1.29 8.49
C GLN A 92 -13.43 -0.45 7.38
N PRO A 93 -14.71 -0.07 7.50
CA PRO A 93 -15.38 0.73 6.47
C PRO A 93 -14.71 2.11 6.30
N CYS A 94 -14.58 2.55 5.05
CA CYS A 94 -13.94 3.82 4.69
C CYS A 94 -14.70 4.53 3.56
N GLN A 95 -14.42 5.82 3.36
CA GLN A 95 -14.99 6.70 2.36
C GLN A 95 -16.52 6.71 2.37
N ASN A 96 -17.11 6.91 3.54
CA ASN A 96 -18.57 6.86 3.74
C ASN A 96 -19.16 5.51 3.29
N ASN A 97 -18.55 4.40 3.69
CA ASN A 97 -18.94 3.02 3.34
C ASN A 97 -18.79 2.65 1.85
N ASN A 98 -18.06 3.44 1.05
CA ASN A 98 -17.76 3.10 -0.34
C ASN A 98 -16.60 2.11 -0.50
N GLY A 99 -15.84 1.87 0.57
CA GLY A 99 -14.72 0.93 0.57
C GLY A 99 -14.49 0.29 1.93
N TYR A 100 -13.46 -0.54 1.98
CA TYR A 100 -12.92 -1.12 3.20
C TYR A 100 -11.41 -0.91 3.25
N CYS A 101 -10.88 -0.64 4.44
CA CYS A 101 -9.45 -0.46 4.62
C CYS A 101 -8.72 -1.75 4.26
N TYR A 102 -7.58 -1.59 3.59
CA TYR A 102 -6.69 -2.66 3.21
C TYR A 102 -5.25 -2.14 3.22
N ASN A 103 -4.45 -2.66 4.15
CA ASN A 103 -3.04 -2.30 4.36
C ASN A 103 -2.81 -0.78 4.33
N GLY A 104 -3.56 -0.04 5.15
CA GLY A 104 -3.44 1.42 5.28
C GLY A 104 -4.15 2.25 4.22
N THR A 105 -4.77 1.63 3.22
CA THR A 105 -5.44 2.35 2.13
C THR A 105 -6.92 2.01 2.05
N CYS A 106 -7.72 2.88 1.42
CA CYS A 106 -9.12 2.61 1.06
C CYS A 106 -9.25 2.41 -0.46
N PRO A 107 -9.02 1.18 -0.99
CA PRO A 107 -9.13 0.89 -2.42
C PRO A 107 -10.61 0.88 -2.86
N THR A 108 -10.94 1.73 -3.82
CA THR A 108 -12.28 1.77 -4.44
C THR A 108 -12.16 1.65 -5.96
N MET A 109 -13.17 1.05 -6.60
CA MET A 109 -13.19 0.91 -8.06
C MET A 109 -13.14 2.27 -8.76
N ILE A 110 -13.79 3.30 -8.20
CA ILE A 110 -13.79 4.65 -8.77
C ILE A 110 -12.39 5.27 -8.77
N LYS A 111 -11.62 5.17 -7.66
CA LYS A 111 -10.23 5.63 -7.61
C LYS A 111 -9.38 4.92 -8.66
N GLN A 112 -9.54 3.61 -8.80
CA GLN A 112 -8.81 2.83 -9.81
C GLN A 112 -9.18 3.26 -11.24
N CYS A 113 -10.46 3.50 -11.53
CA CYS A 113 -10.88 4.04 -12.81
C CYS A 113 -10.27 5.41 -13.08
N THR A 114 -10.23 6.30 -12.08
CA THR A 114 -9.61 7.63 -12.25
C THR A 114 -8.10 7.57 -12.52
N VAL A 115 -7.39 6.60 -11.93
CA VAL A 115 -5.96 6.37 -12.17
C VAL A 115 -5.69 6.00 -13.64
N PHE A 116 -6.53 5.17 -14.25
CA PHE A 116 -6.32 4.71 -15.63
C PHE A 116 -6.94 5.60 -16.70
N PHE A 117 -8.04 6.28 -16.40
CA PHE A 117 -8.86 6.99 -17.41
C PHE A 117 -9.06 8.48 -17.13
N GLY A 118 -8.48 9.01 -16.04
CA GLY A 118 -8.56 10.41 -15.65
C GLY A 118 -9.78 10.75 -14.78
N SER A 119 -9.90 12.01 -14.39
CA SER A 119 -10.90 12.49 -13.43
C SER A 119 -12.36 12.32 -13.86
N ASN A 120 -12.63 12.24 -15.17
CA ASN A 120 -13.98 12.03 -15.71
C ASN A 120 -14.37 10.55 -15.83
N ALA A 121 -13.57 9.65 -15.26
CA ALA A 121 -13.85 8.23 -15.26
C ALA A 121 -14.91 7.88 -14.19
N ALA A 122 -15.75 6.90 -14.51
CA ALA A 122 -16.68 6.27 -13.61
C ALA A 122 -16.55 4.75 -13.68
N VAL A 123 -17.05 4.06 -12.66
CA VAL A 123 -17.17 2.59 -12.70
C VAL A 123 -18.24 2.22 -13.72
N SER A 124 -17.96 1.24 -14.58
CA SER A 124 -18.94 0.74 -15.54
C SER A 124 -20.11 0.03 -14.85
N GLN A 125 -21.22 -0.09 -15.57
CA GLN A 125 -22.38 -0.86 -15.13
C GLN A 125 -22.01 -2.34 -14.88
N ASP A 126 -22.76 -3.00 -13.99
CA ASP A 126 -22.53 -4.39 -13.58
C ASP A 126 -22.50 -5.38 -14.75
N ALA A 127 -23.27 -5.12 -15.81
CA ALA A 127 -23.27 -5.92 -17.02
C ALA A 127 -21.88 -6.04 -17.66
N CYS A 128 -21.02 -5.01 -17.57
CA CYS A 128 -19.67 -5.06 -18.10
C CYS A 128 -18.79 -6.07 -17.35
N PHE A 129 -19.01 -6.27 -16.05
CA PHE A 129 -18.20 -7.22 -15.28
C PHE A 129 -18.50 -8.69 -15.65
N GLN A 130 -19.63 -8.97 -16.33
CA GLN A 130 -19.94 -10.31 -16.83
C GLN A 130 -18.94 -10.81 -17.88
N PHE A 131 -18.21 -9.90 -18.54
CA PHE A 131 -17.10 -10.27 -19.43
C PHE A 131 -15.99 -11.03 -18.69
N ASN A 132 -15.89 -10.92 -17.37
CA ASN A 132 -14.94 -11.69 -16.56
C ASN A 132 -15.27 -13.18 -16.44
N LEU A 133 -16.49 -13.61 -16.81
CA LEU A 133 -16.87 -15.02 -16.88
C LEU A 133 -16.21 -15.76 -18.05
N GLN A 134 -15.63 -15.04 -19.00
CA GLN A 134 -15.12 -15.65 -20.24
C GLN A 134 -13.79 -16.39 -20.05
N GLY A 135 -12.97 -16.00 -19.06
CA GLY A 135 -11.63 -16.54 -18.89
C GLY A 135 -10.71 -16.25 -20.08
N ASN A 136 -10.99 -15.18 -20.82
CA ASN A 136 -10.26 -14.83 -22.04
C ASN A 136 -9.00 -14.00 -21.71
N ASN A 137 -8.38 -13.38 -22.72
CA ASN A 137 -7.14 -12.61 -22.56
C ASN A 137 -7.19 -11.48 -21.53
N TYR A 138 -8.35 -10.86 -21.32
CA TYR A 138 -8.51 -9.70 -20.43
C TYR A 138 -9.56 -9.91 -19.33
N GLY A 139 -10.61 -10.68 -19.61
CA GLY A 139 -11.72 -10.97 -18.70
C GLY A 139 -11.51 -12.30 -17.98
N TYR A 140 -10.86 -12.25 -16.82
CA TYR A 140 -10.59 -13.38 -15.93
C TYR A 140 -10.48 -12.88 -14.48
N CYS A 141 -10.46 -13.77 -13.49
CA CYS A 141 -10.36 -13.42 -12.07
C CYS A 141 -8.94 -13.55 -11.51
N ARG A 142 -8.25 -14.62 -11.87
CA ARG A 142 -6.90 -14.92 -11.37
C ARG A 142 -6.14 -15.76 -12.38
N LYS A 143 -4.86 -16.01 -12.07
CA LYS A 143 -4.04 -16.95 -12.82
C LYS A 143 -3.53 -18.06 -11.93
N GLU A 144 -3.55 -19.28 -12.45
CA GLU A 144 -2.93 -20.45 -11.84
C GLU A 144 -1.92 -20.99 -12.83
N GLN A 145 -0.62 -20.97 -12.48
CA GLN A 145 0.46 -21.43 -13.36
C GLN A 145 0.40 -20.82 -14.78
N ASN A 146 0.20 -19.50 -14.86
CA ASN A 146 -0.04 -18.71 -16.09
C ASN A 146 -1.35 -18.97 -16.84
N THR A 147 -2.18 -19.92 -16.40
CA THR A 147 -3.51 -20.15 -16.97
C THR A 147 -4.49 -19.14 -16.40
N LYS A 148 -5.19 -18.40 -17.27
CA LYS A 148 -6.21 -17.42 -16.87
C LYS A 148 -7.48 -18.18 -16.46
N ILE A 149 -7.91 -17.97 -15.22
CA ILE A 149 -9.10 -18.63 -14.66
C ILE A 149 -10.28 -17.65 -14.72
N ALA A 150 -11.34 -18.07 -15.40
CA ALA A 150 -12.60 -17.33 -15.45
C ALA A 150 -13.13 -17.03 -14.04
N CYS A 151 -13.87 -15.95 -13.90
CA CYS A 151 -14.58 -15.69 -12.66
C CYS A 151 -15.77 -16.63 -12.50
N GLU A 152 -16.08 -16.97 -11.25
CA GLU A 152 -17.42 -17.42 -10.87
C GLU A 152 -18.40 -16.21 -10.86
N PRO A 153 -19.71 -16.43 -11.01
CA PRO A 153 -20.71 -15.34 -11.04
C PRO A 153 -20.62 -14.36 -9.88
N GLN A 154 -20.38 -14.84 -8.65
CA GLN A 154 -20.23 -14.01 -7.45
C GLN A 154 -18.90 -13.23 -7.39
N ASN A 155 -17.93 -13.59 -8.22
CA ASN A 155 -16.57 -13.04 -8.21
C ASN A 155 -16.31 -12.08 -9.38
N VAL A 156 -17.28 -11.85 -10.27
CA VAL A 156 -17.10 -11.01 -11.47
C VAL A 156 -16.59 -9.60 -11.16
N LYS A 157 -16.86 -9.08 -9.96
CA LYS A 157 -16.39 -7.77 -9.48
C LYS A 157 -14.93 -7.76 -9.00
N CYS A 158 -14.25 -8.90 -9.00
CA CYS A 158 -12.85 -9.06 -8.58
C CYS A 158 -11.91 -9.51 -9.69
N GLY A 159 -12.37 -9.51 -10.94
CA GLY A 159 -11.55 -9.74 -12.12
C GLY A 159 -11.02 -8.44 -12.74
N ARG A 160 -11.15 -8.32 -14.07
CA ARG A 160 -10.85 -7.08 -14.78
C ARG A 160 -11.74 -5.94 -14.28
N LEU A 161 -11.15 -4.77 -14.07
CA LEU A 161 -11.89 -3.54 -13.80
C LEU A 161 -12.48 -3.00 -15.12
N TYR A 162 -13.76 -2.63 -15.07
CA TYR A 162 -14.46 -1.96 -16.16
C TYR A 162 -14.82 -0.54 -15.77
N CYS A 163 -14.42 0.40 -16.63
CA CYS A 163 -14.65 1.82 -16.45
C CYS A 163 -15.37 2.43 -17.66
N THR A 164 -16.10 3.51 -17.41
CA THR A 164 -16.69 4.36 -18.44
C THR A 164 -16.18 5.79 -18.27
N LYS A 165 -16.26 6.59 -19.33
CA LYS A 165 -15.95 8.02 -19.25
C LYS A 165 -17.25 8.81 -19.31
N ILE A 166 -17.42 9.75 -18.40
CA ILE A 166 -18.52 10.69 -18.42
C ILE A 166 -18.24 11.70 -19.53
N SER A 167 -18.91 11.54 -20.67
CA SER A 167 -18.77 12.39 -21.85
C SER A 167 -20.13 12.57 -22.53
N PRO A 168 -20.40 13.74 -23.14
CA PRO A 168 -21.61 13.95 -23.92
C PRO A 168 -21.69 13.11 -25.21
N GLU A 169 -20.58 12.51 -25.65
CA GLU A 169 -20.55 11.63 -26.80
C GLU A 169 -20.89 10.19 -26.43
N LYS A 170 -21.47 9.45 -27.38
CA LYS A 170 -21.85 8.04 -27.22
C LYS A 170 -20.59 7.16 -27.13
N GLN A 171 -20.06 6.97 -25.93
CA GLN A 171 -18.87 6.16 -25.70
C GLN A 171 -19.20 4.70 -25.35
N ASN A 172 -18.20 3.82 -25.53
CA ASN A 172 -18.28 2.43 -25.10
C ASN A 172 -18.52 2.38 -23.57
N PRO A 173 -19.59 1.71 -23.08
CA PRO A 173 -19.88 1.63 -21.65
C PRO A 173 -18.89 0.74 -20.86
N CYS A 174 -18.13 -0.13 -21.54
CA CYS A 174 -17.25 -1.12 -20.93
C CYS A 174 -15.81 -0.94 -21.44
N ASN A 175 -15.02 -0.07 -20.81
CA ASN A 175 -13.61 0.12 -21.13
C ASN A 175 -12.73 -0.57 -20.10
N ILE A 176 -11.63 -1.15 -20.57
CA ILE A 176 -10.64 -1.81 -19.72
C ILE A 176 -9.27 -1.16 -19.90
N TYR A 177 -8.46 -1.20 -18.85
CA TYR A 177 -7.03 -0.97 -18.99
C TYR A 177 -6.34 -2.34 -19.05
N TYR A 178 -5.48 -2.54 -20.04
CA TYR A 178 -4.75 -3.77 -20.25
C TYR A 178 -3.34 -3.47 -20.76
N SER A 179 -2.35 -4.21 -20.25
CA SER A 179 -0.95 -4.09 -20.66
C SER A 179 -0.35 -5.48 -20.90
N PRO A 180 0.18 -5.79 -22.10
CA PRO A 180 0.80 -7.08 -22.36
C PRO A 180 2.04 -7.38 -21.50
N SER A 181 2.76 -6.35 -21.02
CA SER A 181 3.95 -6.52 -20.17
C SER A 181 3.60 -6.81 -18.71
N ASN A 182 2.39 -6.46 -18.29
CA ASN A 182 1.87 -6.77 -16.96
C ASN A 182 0.34 -6.88 -17.06
N GLU A 183 -0.14 -8.09 -17.29
CA GLU A 183 -1.58 -8.34 -17.47
C GLU A 183 -2.37 -8.11 -16.18
N ASP A 184 -1.74 -8.09 -14.99
CA ASP A 184 -2.42 -7.78 -13.73
C ASP A 184 -2.74 -6.28 -13.62
N LYS A 185 -2.05 -5.43 -14.39
CA LYS A 185 -2.37 -4.00 -14.46
C LYS A 185 -3.76 -3.81 -15.08
N GLY A 186 -4.64 -3.17 -14.32
CA GLY A 186 -6.05 -2.95 -14.67
C GLY A 186 -7.01 -4.02 -14.14
N MET A 187 -6.53 -5.03 -13.42
CA MET A 187 -7.36 -5.87 -12.57
C MET A 187 -7.86 -5.07 -11.36
N VAL A 188 -8.98 -5.48 -10.78
CA VAL A 188 -9.48 -4.90 -9.52
C VAL A 188 -8.47 -5.19 -8.41
N LEU A 189 -8.04 -4.14 -7.70
CA LEU A 189 -7.04 -4.27 -6.63
C LEU A 189 -7.59 -5.14 -5.47
N PRO A 190 -6.72 -5.93 -4.79
CA PRO A 190 -7.07 -6.58 -3.53
C PRO A 190 -7.59 -5.57 -2.49
N GLY A 191 -8.51 -6.02 -1.64
CA GLY A 191 -9.19 -5.19 -0.64
C GLY A 191 -10.31 -4.29 -1.19
N THR A 192 -10.48 -4.20 -2.51
CA THR A 192 -11.55 -3.38 -3.11
C THR A 192 -12.92 -3.93 -2.76
N LYS A 193 -13.83 -3.06 -2.28
CA LYS A 193 -15.23 -3.42 -2.05
C LYS A 193 -15.89 -3.94 -3.32
N CYS A 194 -16.43 -5.15 -3.26
CA CYS A 194 -17.10 -5.81 -4.40
C CYS A 194 -18.59 -6.05 -4.17
N ALA A 195 -19.03 -6.04 -2.91
CA ALA A 195 -20.42 -5.99 -2.47
C ALA A 195 -20.47 -5.45 -1.03
N ASP A 196 -21.66 -5.22 -0.49
CA ASP A 196 -21.79 -4.88 0.93
C ASP A 196 -21.29 -6.02 1.81
N GLY A 197 -20.43 -5.68 2.77
CA GLY A 197 -19.75 -6.63 3.64
C GLY A 197 -18.64 -7.44 2.97
N LYS A 198 -18.28 -7.15 1.70
CA LYS A 198 -17.32 -7.97 0.94
C LYS A 198 -16.24 -7.17 0.23
N ALA A 199 -15.05 -7.76 0.16
CA ALA A 199 -13.89 -7.23 -0.54
C ALA A 199 -13.21 -8.29 -1.41
N CYS A 200 -12.44 -7.84 -2.40
CA CYS A 200 -11.70 -8.72 -3.29
C CYS A 200 -10.45 -9.29 -2.63
N SER A 201 -10.30 -10.62 -2.65
CA SER A 201 -9.08 -11.33 -2.25
C SER A 201 -8.79 -12.43 -3.27
N ASN A 202 -7.58 -12.43 -3.86
CA ASN A 202 -7.15 -13.41 -4.87
C ASN A 202 -8.17 -13.68 -6.00
N GLY A 203 -8.81 -12.62 -6.50
CA GLY A 203 -9.83 -12.72 -7.55
C GLY A 203 -11.19 -13.25 -7.07
N GLN A 204 -11.46 -13.25 -5.76
CA GLN A 204 -12.73 -13.69 -5.17
C GLN A 204 -13.36 -12.58 -4.33
N CYS A 205 -14.69 -12.47 -4.36
CA CYS A 205 -15.45 -11.52 -3.55
C CYS A 205 -15.87 -12.17 -2.22
N VAL A 206 -15.11 -11.92 -1.17
CA VAL A 206 -15.21 -12.62 0.13
C VAL A 206 -15.63 -11.67 1.25
N ASP A 207 -16.15 -12.22 2.35
CA ASP A 207 -16.60 -11.42 3.50
C ASP A 207 -15.43 -10.71 4.19
N VAL A 208 -15.62 -9.43 4.55
CA VAL A 208 -14.56 -8.65 5.22
C VAL A 208 -14.28 -9.10 6.65
N THR A 209 -15.15 -9.96 7.21
CA THR A 209 -15.00 -10.53 8.55
C THR A 209 -14.05 -11.73 8.58
N THR A 210 -13.81 -12.38 7.45
CA THR A 210 -12.74 -13.40 7.37
C THR A 210 -11.39 -12.69 7.38
N PRO A 211 -10.37 -13.16 8.13
CA PRO A 211 -9.04 -12.56 8.08
C PRO A 211 -8.45 -12.66 6.67
N TYR A 212 -7.96 -11.53 6.13
CA TYR A 212 -7.21 -11.46 4.87
C TYR A 212 -6.07 -10.44 4.97
#